data_AF-A0A7S0FXI5-F1
#
_entry.id   AF-A0A7S0FXI5-F1
#
_cell.length_a   1.000
_cell.length_b   1.000
_cell.length_c   1.000
_cell.angle_alpha   90.00
_cell.angle_beta   90.00
_cell.angle_gamma   90.00
#
_symmetry.space_group_name_H-M   'P 1'
#
loop_
_entity.id
_entity.type
_entity.pdbx_description
1 polymer ?
#
loop_
_entity_poly.entity_id
_entity_poly.type
_entity_poly.pdbx_seq_one_letter_code
_entity_poly.pdbx_strand_id
1 'polypeptide(L)'
;PAHAPRGLAFEDVDPRVGMIAGTVTITAALDESDVEYYKVYFVSYAGFQLDFVGNVTATGHRLLEVAIPEPVVLPQFAAGLVAVSGNASGEMPAQLGGKAPNATLEDYGLPKMGPQAAVWEGDVDLRTGYVAGSLRVSRAADESSISHYNVYWSNASGSRGPLLGSVPSAGFLAPRCKGPTCSVINRTNLTDGYRFERSNYGNSEEATITASGPGTMRVMRFDTE
;
A
#
# COMPACT_ATOMS: atom_id res chain seq x y z
N PRO A 1 -18.21 22.33 -19.00
CA PRO A 1 -19.34 21.46 -18.62
C PRO A 1 -19.85 21.72 -17.18
N ALA A 2 -21.15 21.97 -17.06
CA ALA A 2 -21.90 22.08 -15.82
C ALA A 2 -22.43 20.72 -15.33
N HIS A 3 -22.65 19.76 -16.23
CA HIS A 3 -23.13 18.43 -15.88
C HIS A 3 -21.98 17.49 -15.53
N ALA A 4 -21.90 17.11 -14.27
CA ALA A 4 -20.92 16.16 -13.75
C ALA A 4 -21.38 14.70 -14.00
N PRO A 5 -20.44 13.74 -14.12
CA PRO A 5 -20.81 12.33 -14.04
C PRO A 5 -21.44 12.02 -12.68
N ARG A 6 -22.24 10.97 -12.62
CA ARG A 6 -23.04 10.63 -11.43
C ARG A 6 -22.38 9.62 -10.51
N GLY A 7 -21.40 8.88 -10.99
CA GLY A 7 -20.77 7.81 -10.24
C GLY A 7 -19.47 7.35 -10.88
N LEU A 8 -18.62 6.78 -10.04
CA LEU A 8 -17.36 6.18 -10.43
C LEU A 8 -17.16 4.89 -9.64
N ALA A 9 -16.77 3.82 -10.31
CA ALA A 9 -16.41 2.57 -9.68
C ALA A 9 -15.12 2.03 -10.32
N PHE A 10 -14.28 1.42 -9.51
CA PHE A 10 -13.03 0.82 -9.94
C PHE A 10 -12.73 -0.38 -9.05
N GLU A 11 -12.23 -1.45 -9.66
CA GLU A 11 -11.74 -2.64 -8.98
C GLU A 11 -10.38 -2.97 -9.57
N ASP A 12 -9.37 -3.05 -8.71
CA ASP A 12 -8.02 -3.42 -9.12
C ASP A 12 -7.91 -4.93 -9.33
N VAL A 13 -7.30 -5.32 -10.45
CA VAL A 13 -7.10 -6.73 -10.82
C VAL A 13 -5.61 -7.11 -10.89
N ASP A 14 -4.69 -6.17 -10.64
CA ASP A 14 -3.26 -6.47 -10.65
C ASP A 14 -2.80 -6.98 -9.28
N PRO A 15 -2.24 -8.19 -9.16
CA PRO A 15 -1.82 -8.74 -7.86
C PRO A 15 -0.56 -8.09 -7.27
N ARG A 16 0.08 -7.15 -7.98
CA ARG A 16 1.40 -6.62 -7.60
C ARG A 16 1.24 -5.31 -6.83
N VAL A 17 1.53 -5.37 -5.53
CA VAL A 17 1.53 -4.19 -4.64
C VAL A 17 2.22 -2.99 -5.26
N GLY A 18 1.50 -1.87 -5.29
CA GLY A 18 1.92 -0.57 -5.83
C GLY A 18 1.63 -0.39 -7.32
N MET A 19 0.96 -1.34 -7.96
CA MET A 19 0.50 -1.24 -9.35
C MET A 19 -0.98 -1.56 -9.42
N ILE A 20 -1.69 -0.85 -10.29
CA ILE A 20 -3.11 -1.11 -10.54
C ILE A 20 -3.38 -1.43 -12.00
N ALA A 21 -4.36 -2.28 -12.23
CA ALA A 21 -4.94 -2.54 -13.55
C ALA A 21 -6.44 -2.78 -13.42
N GLY A 22 -7.16 -2.78 -14.55
CA GLY A 22 -8.57 -3.10 -14.59
C GLY A 22 -9.38 -2.10 -15.39
N THR A 23 -10.67 -2.02 -15.08
CA THR A 23 -11.61 -1.15 -15.80
C THR A 23 -12.29 -0.21 -14.83
N VAL A 24 -12.23 1.08 -15.13
CA VAL A 24 -12.97 2.12 -14.42
C VAL A 24 -14.35 2.27 -15.07
N THR A 25 -15.41 2.15 -14.28
CA THR A 25 -16.78 2.35 -14.74
C THR A 25 -17.28 3.72 -14.32
N ILE A 26 -17.65 4.56 -15.29
CA ILE A 26 -18.24 5.87 -15.09
C ILE A 26 -19.74 5.77 -15.29
N THR A 27 -20.52 6.26 -14.33
CA THR A 27 -21.94 6.53 -14.56
C THR A 27 -22.07 7.93 -15.16
N ALA A 28 -22.48 8.00 -16.41
CA ALA A 28 -22.58 9.24 -17.18
C ALA A 28 -23.52 10.27 -16.53
N ALA A 29 -23.39 11.51 -16.98
CA ALA A 29 -24.29 12.58 -16.58
C ALA A 29 -25.73 12.27 -17.05
N LEU A 30 -26.73 12.84 -16.36
CA LEU A 30 -28.12 12.69 -16.81
C LEU A 30 -28.37 13.45 -18.13
N ASP A 31 -27.68 14.57 -18.30
CA ASP A 31 -27.67 15.39 -19.51
C ASP A 31 -26.22 15.56 -19.96
N GLU A 32 -25.93 15.18 -21.21
CA GLU A 32 -24.63 15.31 -21.85
C GLU A 32 -24.61 16.45 -22.89
N SER A 33 -25.62 17.34 -22.91
CA SER A 33 -25.73 18.44 -23.87
C SER A 33 -24.50 19.38 -23.91
N ASP A 34 -23.73 19.42 -22.83
CA ASP A 34 -22.49 20.18 -22.70
C ASP A 34 -21.27 19.31 -22.35
N VAL A 35 -21.37 17.99 -22.53
CA VAL A 35 -20.30 17.03 -22.23
C VAL A 35 -19.90 16.29 -23.52
N GLU A 36 -18.62 16.41 -23.90
CA GLU A 36 -18.08 15.71 -25.07
C GLU A 36 -17.26 14.47 -24.67
N TYR A 37 -16.64 14.49 -23.49
CA TYR A 37 -15.83 13.40 -22.98
C TYR A 37 -15.80 13.37 -21.45
N TYR A 38 -15.41 12.22 -20.91
CA TYR A 38 -15.08 12.03 -19.51
C TYR A 38 -13.61 11.66 -19.37
N LYS A 39 -12.94 12.21 -18.35
CA LYS A 39 -11.58 11.85 -17.97
C LYS A 39 -11.52 11.36 -16.54
N VAL A 40 -10.62 10.43 -16.30
CA VAL A 40 -10.33 9.88 -14.97
C VAL A 40 -8.92 10.30 -14.58
N TYR A 41 -8.80 10.83 -13.36
CA TYR A 41 -7.53 11.22 -12.76
C TYR A 41 -7.34 10.56 -11.40
N PHE A 42 -6.09 10.32 -11.04
CA PHE A 42 -5.71 10.09 -9.66
C PHE A 42 -5.89 11.37 -8.85
N VAL A 43 -6.26 11.21 -7.59
CA VAL A 43 -6.37 12.31 -6.63
C VAL A 43 -5.69 11.98 -5.32
N SER A 44 -5.07 12.97 -4.72
CA SER A 44 -4.45 12.84 -3.39
C SER A 44 -5.48 12.92 -2.26
N TYR A 45 -5.09 12.54 -1.04
CA TYR A 45 -5.93 12.71 0.16
C TYR A 45 -6.36 14.16 0.41
N ALA A 46 -5.54 15.13 -0.03
CA ALA A 46 -5.87 16.55 0.07
C ALA A 46 -6.82 17.04 -1.05
N GLY A 47 -7.26 16.13 -1.94
CA GLY A 47 -8.18 16.43 -3.02
C GLY A 47 -7.56 17.07 -4.25
N PHE A 48 -6.23 17.10 -4.34
CA PHE A 48 -5.54 17.58 -5.54
C PHE A 48 -5.45 16.50 -6.60
N GLN A 49 -5.75 16.88 -7.84
CA GLN A 49 -5.47 16.09 -9.04
C GLN A 49 -3.98 15.75 -9.12
N LEU A 50 -3.70 14.48 -9.39
CA LEU A 50 -2.37 13.92 -9.64
C LEU A 50 -2.27 13.55 -11.14
N ASP A 51 -2.06 12.27 -11.44
CA ASP A 51 -1.84 11.78 -12.80
C ASP A 51 -3.12 11.41 -13.54
N PHE A 52 -3.04 11.41 -14.88
CA PHE A 52 -4.11 10.99 -15.78
C PHE A 52 -4.17 9.45 -15.89
N VAL A 53 -5.39 8.89 -15.80
CA VAL A 53 -5.63 7.45 -15.89
C VAL A 53 -6.12 7.07 -17.29
N GLY A 54 -7.16 7.76 -17.77
CA GLY A 54 -7.81 7.42 -19.03
C GLY A 54 -8.98 8.32 -19.36
N ASN A 55 -9.52 8.19 -20.57
CA ASN A 55 -10.66 8.96 -21.03
C ASN A 55 -11.62 8.12 -21.87
N VAL A 56 -12.85 8.61 -22.02
CA VAL A 56 -13.88 8.04 -22.88
C VAL A 56 -14.76 9.16 -23.44
N THR A 57 -15.21 9.03 -24.68
CA THR A 57 -16.13 9.99 -25.30
C THR A 57 -17.54 9.84 -24.73
N ALA A 58 -18.26 10.95 -24.60
CA ALA A 58 -19.69 10.91 -24.30
C ALA A 58 -20.44 10.22 -25.46
N THR A 59 -21.39 9.33 -25.14
CA THR A 59 -22.11 8.52 -26.14
C THR A 59 -23.62 8.49 -25.89
N GLY A 60 -24.11 9.12 -24.83
CA GLY A 60 -25.48 8.99 -24.34
C GLY A 60 -25.75 7.71 -23.55
N HIS A 61 -24.78 6.79 -23.44
CA HIS A 61 -24.93 5.58 -22.63
C HIS A 61 -24.78 5.89 -21.14
N ARG A 62 -25.61 5.22 -20.33
CA ARG A 62 -25.60 5.41 -18.87
C ARG A 62 -24.28 5.00 -18.20
N LEU A 63 -23.66 3.94 -18.70
CA LEU A 63 -22.40 3.41 -18.18
C LEU A 63 -21.35 3.46 -19.28
N LEU A 64 -20.19 4.00 -18.93
CA LEU A 64 -19.03 4.13 -19.80
C LEU A 64 -17.86 3.45 -19.13
N GLU A 65 -17.06 2.73 -19.91
CA GLU A 65 -15.90 1.99 -19.42
C GLU A 65 -14.61 2.65 -19.90
N VAL A 66 -13.68 2.82 -18.98
CA VAL A 66 -12.31 3.29 -19.25
C VAL A 66 -11.37 2.18 -18.82
N ALA A 67 -10.81 1.47 -19.79
CA ALA A 67 -9.80 0.46 -19.53
C ALA A 67 -8.48 1.10 -19.11
N ILE A 68 -7.81 0.53 -18.13
CA ILE A 68 -6.41 0.80 -17.79
C ILE A 68 -5.58 -0.26 -18.54
N PRO A 69 -5.05 0.05 -19.74
CA PRO A 69 -4.59 -0.95 -20.68
C PRO A 69 -3.29 -1.64 -20.26
N GLU A 70 -2.46 -0.92 -19.49
CA GLU A 70 -1.23 -1.45 -18.91
C GLU A 70 -1.24 -1.18 -17.40
N PRO A 71 -0.70 -2.09 -16.59
CA PRO A 71 -0.55 -1.85 -15.16
C PRO A 71 0.20 -0.55 -14.87
N VAL A 72 -0.43 0.35 -14.14
CA VAL A 72 0.11 1.68 -13.83
C VAL A 72 0.66 1.67 -12.40
N VAL A 73 1.86 2.23 -12.21
CA VAL A 73 2.42 2.45 -10.87
C VAL A 73 1.59 3.49 -10.15
N LEU A 74 1.16 3.18 -8.92
CA LEU A 74 0.39 4.11 -8.11
C LEU A 74 1.21 5.39 -7.82
N PRO A 75 0.71 6.58 -8.18
CA PRO A 75 1.38 7.82 -7.85
C PRO A 75 1.52 7.98 -6.35
N GLN A 76 2.63 8.59 -5.92
CA GLN A 76 2.82 8.89 -4.52
C GLN A 76 1.67 9.76 -4.00
N PHE A 77 1.11 9.39 -2.85
CA PHE A 77 -0.04 10.06 -2.21
C PHE A 77 -1.39 9.89 -2.91
N ALA A 78 -1.50 9.05 -3.95
CA ALA A 78 -2.80 8.71 -4.54
C ALA A 78 -3.70 8.06 -3.47
N ALA A 79 -4.91 8.59 -3.35
CA ALA A 79 -5.92 8.17 -2.37
C ALA A 79 -7.21 7.67 -3.05
N GLY A 80 -7.41 8.05 -4.31
CA GLY A 80 -8.63 7.76 -5.03
C GLY A 80 -8.51 8.09 -6.51
N LEU A 81 -9.61 7.81 -7.19
CA LEU A 81 -9.87 8.23 -8.56
C LEU A 81 -11.01 9.25 -8.57
N VAL A 82 -10.97 10.18 -9.50
CA VAL A 82 -12.06 11.13 -9.77
C VAL A 82 -12.38 11.13 -11.25
N ALA A 83 -13.67 11.16 -11.59
CA ALA A 83 -14.11 11.29 -12.96
C ALA A 83 -14.69 12.69 -13.20
N VAL A 84 -14.21 13.36 -14.23
CA VAL A 84 -14.65 14.71 -14.62
C VAL A 84 -15.24 14.69 -16.02
N SER A 85 -16.24 15.53 -16.25
CA SER A 85 -16.71 15.84 -17.61
C SER A 85 -15.85 16.94 -18.23
N GLY A 86 -15.74 16.91 -19.55
CA GLY A 86 -15.03 17.91 -20.35
C GLY A 86 -15.69 18.15 -21.70
N ASN A 87 -15.42 19.33 -22.27
CA ASN A 87 -15.82 19.71 -23.63
C ASN A 87 -14.73 20.61 -24.23
N ALA A 88 -14.96 21.14 -25.44
CA ALA A 88 -14.01 22.03 -26.12
C ALA A 88 -13.64 23.30 -25.32
N SER A 89 -14.48 23.75 -24.39
CA SER A 89 -14.23 24.92 -23.54
C SER A 89 -13.41 24.57 -22.28
N GLY A 90 -13.26 23.30 -21.95
CA GLY A 90 -12.47 22.83 -20.82
C GLY A 90 -13.13 21.75 -19.98
N GLU A 91 -12.48 21.42 -18.87
CA GLU A 91 -12.89 20.37 -17.93
C GLU A 91 -13.48 20.98 -16.65
N MET A 92 -14.37 20.23 -16.00
CA MET A 92 -14.75 20.57 -14.63
C MET A 92 -13.59 20.31 -13.65
N PRO A 93 -13.54 20.96 -12.48
CA PRO A 93 -12.47 20.72 -11.49
C PRO A 93 -12.43 19.27 -11.00
N ALA A 94 -11.25 18.65 -11.06
CA ALA A 94 -10.96 17.31 -10.55
C ALA A 94 -10.54 17.39 -9.07
N GLN A 95 -11.52 17.49 -8.16
CA GLN A 95 -11.28 17.62 -6.72
C GLN A 95 -12.15 16.67 -5.89
N LEU A 96 -11.57 16.08 -4.84
CA LEU A 96 -12.33 15.30 -3.86
C LEU A 96 -13.31 16.21 -3.10
N GLY A 97 -14.55 15.75 -2.92
CA GLY A 97 -15.61 16.51 -2.26
C GLY A 97 -16.28 17.59 -3.13
N GLY A 98 -15.87 17.71 -4.40
CA GLY A 98 -16.52 18.54 -5.39
C GLY A 98 -17.79 17.90 -5.99
N LYS A 99 -18.25 18.42 -7.13
CA LYS A 99 -19.38 17.82 -7.89
C LYS A 99 -19.00 16.51 -8.60
N ALA A 100 -17.71 16.24 -8.76
CA ALA A 100 -17.22 15.06 -9.44
C ALA A 100 -17.31 13.82 -8.51
N PRO A 101 -17.81 12.68 -9.00
CA PRO A 101 -17.83 11.43 -8.25
C PRO A 101 -16.41 10.90 -8.09
N ASN A 102 -16.18 10.24 -6.96
CA ASN A 102 -14.90 9.62 -6.62
C ASN A 102 -15.07 8.13 -6.35
N ALA A 103 -13.96 7.40 -6.51
CA ALA A 103 -13.81 6.04 -6.05
C ALA A 103 -12.58 5.99 -5.13
N THR A 104 -12.72 5.30 -3.99
CA THR A 104 -11.57 4.99 -3.14
C THR A 104 -10.64 4.06 -3.89
N LEU A 105 -9.34 4.32 -3.80
CA LEU A 105 -8.35 3.47 -4.43
C LEU A 105 -7.97 2.34 -3.47
N GLU A 106 -8.32 1.12 -3.84
CA GLU A 106 -7.93 -0.10 -3.14
C GLU A 106 -7.01 -0.92 -4.05
N ASP A 107 -5.79 -1.19 -3.60
CA ASP A 107 -4.76 -1.95 -4.32
C ASP A 107 -4.90 -3.44 -3.97
N TYR A 108 -5.10 -4.28 -4.98
CA TYR A 108 -5.18 -5.72 -4.84
C TYR A 108 -3.79 -6.35 -4.74
N GLY A 109 -3.14 -6.20 -3.60
CA GLY A 109 -1.79 -6.70 -3.37
C GLY A 109 -1.69 -8.13 -2.87
N LEU A 110 -0.92 -9.01 -3.54
CA LEU A 110 -0.45 -10.27 -2.96
C LEU A 110 0.89 -10.10 -2.20
N PRO A 111 1.06 -10.75 -1.04
CA PRO A 111 2.34 -10.83 -0.33
C PRO A 111 3.48 -11.33 -1.24
N LYS A 112 4.54 -10.53 -1.37
CA LYS A 112 5.72 -10.89 -2.18
C LYS A 112 6.63 -11.90 -1.48
N MET A 113 6.60 -11.93 -0.15
CA MET A 113 7.46 -12.75 0.69
C MET A 113 6.65 -13.57 1.68
N GLY A 114 7.19 -14.72 2.09
CA GLY A 114 6.63 -15.58 3.13
C GLY A 114 7.38 -15.46 4.46
N PRO A 115 6.84 -16.05 5.54
CA PRO A 115 7.57 -16.16 6.80
C PRO A 115 8.84 -17.00 6.59
N GLN A 116 9.91 -16.66 7.30
CA GLN A 116 11.20 -17.35 7.18
C GLN A 116 11.21 -18.70 7.90
N ALA A 117 10.45 -18.83 8.99
CA ALA A 117 10.33 -20.06 9.75
C ALA A 117 9.08 -20.03 10.63
N ALA A 118 8.62 -21.21 11.03
CA ALA A 118 7.66 -21.38 12.12
C ALA A 118 8.18 -22.49 13.04
N VAL A 119 8.31 -22.19 14.32
CA VAL A 119 8.88 -23.09 15.33
C VAL A 119 7.87 -23.29 16.44
N TRP A 120 7.47 -24.54 16.65
CA TRP A 120 6.61 -24.94 17.76
C TRP A 120 7.47 -25.21 19.01
N GLU A 121 7.12 -24.60 20.14
CA GLU A 121 7.87 -24.76 21.40
C GLU A 121 7.55 -26.05 22.17
N GLY A 122 6.65 -26.88 21.63
CA GLY A 122 6.25 -28.14 22.24
C GLY A 122 4.86 -28.09 22.84
N ASP A 123 4.33 -29.29 23.10
CA ASP A 123 3.04 -29.44 23.75
C ASP A 123 3.20 -29.34 25.27
N VAL A 124 2.45 -28.43 25.87
CA VAL A 124 2.38 -28.24 27.33
C VAL A 124 1.10 -28.84 27.92
N ASP A 125 0.20 -29.36 27.09
CA ASP A 125 -0.99 -30.10 27.54
C ASP A 125 -0.68 -31.60 27.62
N LEU A 126 -0.96 -32.20 28.77
CA LEU A 126 -0.71 -33.63 28.99
C LEU A 126 -1.92 -34.51 28.64
N ARG A 127 -3.06 -33.92 28.26
CA ARG A 127 -4.27 -34.67 27.96
C ARG A 127 -4.19 -35.28 26.56
N THR A 128 -4.48 -36.57 26.45
CA THR A 128 -4.54 -37.27 25.17
C THR A 128 -5.54 -36.58 24.22
N GLY A 129 -5.06 -36.23 23.02
CA GLY A 129 -5.87 -35.61 21.97
C GLY A 129 -6.01 -34.08 22.05
N TYR A 130 -5.34 -33.45 23.01
CA TYR A 130 -5.24 -32.00 23.11
C TYR A 130 -3.80 -31.58 22.86
N VAL A 131 -3.63 -30.37 22.32
CA VAL A 131 -2.33 -29.75 22.14
C VAL A 131 -2.43 -28.30 22.59
N ALA A 132 -1.50 -27.86 23.43
CA ALA A 132 -1.37 -26.47 23.82
C ALA A 132 0.10 -26.08 23.83
N GLY A 133 0.41 -24.82 23.59
CA GLY A 133 1.79 -24.36 23.53
C GLY A 133 1.91 -23.10 22.69
N SER A 134 3.16 -22.71 22.44
CA SER A 134 3.48 -21.48 21.74
C SER A 134 4.08 -21.77 20.38
N LEU A 135 3.56 -21.12 19.35
CA LEU A 135 4.16 -21.09 18.02
C LEU A 135 4.90 -19.76 17.82
N ARG A 136 6.19 -19.82 17.53
CA ARG A 136 6.95 -18.66 17.07
C ARG A 136 7.03 -18.64 15.56
N VAL A 137 6.66 -17.51 14.96
CA VAL A 137 6.82 -17.26 13.52
C VAL A 137 7.97 -16.28 13.33
N SER A 138 8.98 -16.69 12.58
CA SER A 138 10.01 -15.80 12.07
C SER A 138 9.46 -15.06 10.87
N ARG A 139 9.30 -13.75 11.02
CA ARG A 139 8.74 -12.83 10.02
C ARG A 139 9.50 -12.89 8.69
N ALA A 140 8.84 -12.48 7.61
CA ALA A 140 9.44 -12.27 6.30
C ALA A 140 10.57 -11.22 6.37
N ALA A 141 11.54 -11.31 5.47
CA ALA A 141 12.60 -10.29 5.34
C ALA A 141 12.07 -8.91 4.92
N ASP A 142 10.92 -8.89 4.24
CA ASP A 142 10.19 -7.68 3.89
C ASP A 142 8.69 -7.91 4.10
N GLU A 143 8.08 -7.12 4.99
CA GLU A 143 6.64 -7.12 5.27
C GLU A 143 5.90 -5.99 4.55
N SER A 144 6.54 -5.27 3.60
CA SER A 144 5.93 -4.15 2.86
C SER A 144 4.62 -4.49 2.15
N SER A 145 4.44 -5.77 1.79
CA SER A 145 3.25 -6.33 1.14
C SER A 145 2.44 -7.27 2.03
N ILE A 146 2.81 -7.39 3.32
CA ILE A 146 2.24 -8.37 4.25
C ILE A 146 1.47 -7.63 5.32
N SER A 147 0.15 -7.86 5.41
CA SER A 147 -0.66 -7.33 6.51
C SER A 147 -0.67 -8.26 7.73
N HIS A 148 -0.67 -9.57 7.51
CA HIS A 148 -0.68 -10.60 8.55
C HIS A 148 -0.20 -11.95 8.01
N TYR A 149 0.15 -12.86 8.91
CA TYR A 149 0.43 -14.28 8.64
C TYR A 149 -0.73 -15.13 9.14
N ASN A 150 -1.20 -16.05 8.32
CA ASN A 150 -2.19 -17.04 8.73
C ASN A 150 -1.51 -18.36 9.05
N VAL A 151 -1.84 -18.93 10.21
CA VAL A 151 -1.36 -20.22 10.67
C VAL A 151 -2.50 -21.22 10.54
N TYR A 152 -2.27 -22.29 9.79
CA TYR A 152 -3.25 -23.34 9.57
C TYR A 152 -2.77 -24.65 10.18
N TRP A 153 -3.71 -25.49 10.57
CA TRP A 153 -3.42 -26.91 10.72
C TRP A 153 -3.02 -27.49 9.37
N SER A 154 -2.16 -28.52 9.39
CA SER A 154 -1.90 -29.35 8.21
C SER A 154 -2.22 -30.79 8.56
N ASN A 155 -2.79 -31.53 7.62
CA ASN A 155 -3.00 -32.96 7.79
C ASN A 155 -1.71 -33.74 7.42
N ALA A 156 -1.73 -35.06 7.59
CA ALA A 156 -0.57 -35.92 7.28
C ALA A 156 -0.13 -35.86 5.80
N SER A 157 -1.00 -35.42 4.89
CA SER A 157 -0.68 -35.22 3.47
C SER A 157 -0.07 -33.83 3.16
N GLY A 158 0.08 -32.97 4.17
CA GLY A 158 0.51 -31.58 4.00
C GLY A 158 -0.58 -30.66 3.47
N SER A 159 -1.83 -31.13 3.34
CA SER A 159 -2.94 -30.30 2.90
C SER A 159 -3.35 -29.32 3.98
N ARG A 160 -3.68 -28.09 3.58
CA ARG A 160 -4.14 -27.02 4.46
C ARG A 160 -5.47 -27.40 5.12
N GLY A 161 -5.45 -27.47 6.43
CA GLY A 161 -6.60 -27.66 7.31
C GLY A 161 -7.18 -26.33 7.82
N PRO A 162 -7.97 -26.38 8.91
CA PRO A 162 -8.58 -25.18 9.50
C PRO A 162 -7.56 -24.12 9.93
N LEU A 163 -7.97 -22.85 9.89
CA LEU A 163 -7.20 -21.74 10.43
C LEU A 163 -7.08 -21.89 11.95
N LEU A 164 -5.85 -21.91 12.44
CA LEU A 164 -5.56 -21.90 13.88
C LEU A 164 -5.57 -20.47 14.43
N GLY A 165 -5.03 -19.53 13.67
CA GLY A 165 -5.01 -18.11 14.04
C GLY A 165 -4.18 -17.27 13.09
N SER A 166 -4.11 -15.98 13.38
CA SER A 166 -3.37 -15.01 12.57
C SER A 166 -2.41 -14.20 13.43
N VAL A 167 -1.22 -13.95 12.90
CA VAL A 167 -0.21 -13.09 13.54
C VAL A 167 -0.11 -11.81 12.70
N PRO A 168 -0.37 -10.62 13.26
CA PRO A 168 -0.24 -9.39 12.49
C PRO A 168 1.20 -9.17 12.05
N SER A 169 1.37 -8.62 10.84
CA SER A 169 2.65 -8.02 10.46
C SER A 169 3.00 -6.92 11.47
N ALA A 170 4.30 -6.72 11.71
CA ALA A 170 4.76 -5.51 12.37
C ALA A 170 4.67 -4.32 11.40
N GLY A 171 4.56 -4.62 10.11
CA GLY A 171 4.72 -3.69 9.01
C GLY A 171 6.17 -3.29 8.85
N PHE A 172 6.48 -2.65 7.73
CA PHE A 172 7.76 -1.96 7.60
C PHE A 172 7.73 -0.66 8.40
N LEU A 173 8.17 -0.68 9.66
CA LEU A 173 8.49 0.56 10.35
C LEU A 173 9.87 1.00 9.93
N ALA A 174 9.93 2.10 9.18
CA ALA A 174 11.16 2.80 8.85
C ALA A 174 11.99 3.00 10.14
N PRO A 175 13.32 2.82 10.09
CA PRO A 175 14.14 2.92 11.27
C PRO A 175 14.02 4.30 11.92
N ARG A 176 13.87 4.30 13.23
CA ARG A 176 13.67 5.49 14.05
C ARG A 176 14.89 5.69 14.92
N CYS A 177 15.35 6.92 15.01
CA CYS A 177 16.37 7.31 15.99
C CYS A 177 15.66 7.87 17.23
N LYS A 178 16.07 7.42 18.42
CA LYS A 178 15.69 7.98 19.72
C LYS A 178 16.93 8.40 20.50
N GLY A 179 16.86 9.52 21.20
CA GLY A 179 17.97 10.05 22.00
C GLY A 179 18.30 11.50 21.67
N PRO A 180 19.07 12.18 22.53
CA PRO A 180 19.40 13.60 22.38
C PRO A 180 20.21 13.88 21.10
N THR A 181 20.99 12.91 20.62
CA THR A 181 21.87 13.08 19.45
C THR A 181 21.15 12.82 18.12
N CYS A 182 19.90 12.36 18.13
CA CYS A 182 19.19 12.01 16.89
C CYS A 182 18.90 13.18 15.95
N SER A 183 18.83 14.41 16.46
CA SER A 183 18.65 15.62 15.64
C SER A 183 19.89 15.97 14.82
N VAL A 184 21.07 15.46 15.19
CA VAL A 184 22.35 15.73 14.54
C VAL A 184 22.91 14.53 13.78
N ILE A 185 22.18 13.41 13.75
CA ILE A 185 22.48 12.23 12.92
C ILE A 185 21.80 12.41 11.55
N ASN A 186 22.60 12.32 10.49
CA ASN A 186 22.07 12.33 9.13
C ASN A 186 21.46 10.96 8.79
N ARG A 187 20.23 10.97 8.27
CA ARG A 187 19.55 9.79 7.77
C ARG A 187 19.33 9.91 6.26
N THR A 188 19.85 8.96 5.50
CA THR A 188 19.67 8.86 4.04
C THR A 188 18.89 7.60 3.70
N ASN A 189 17.86 7.75 2.86
CA ASN A 189 17.14 6.61 2.29
C ASN A 189 17.96 6.06 1.12
N LEU A 190 18.23 4.76 1.14
CA LEU A 190 18.86 4.01 0.06
C LEU A 190 17.80 3.17 -0.66
N THR A 191 18.15 2.64 -1.82
CA THR A 191 17.29 1.71 -2.57
C THR A 191 17.01 0.42 -1.79
N ASP A 192 17.91 0.02 -0.89
CA ASP A 192 17.90 -1.23 -0.13
C ASP A 192 17.92 -1.03 1.40
N GLY A 193 17.69 0.20 1.90
CA GLY A 193 17.64 0.44 3.34
C GLY A 193 17.85 1.89 3.76
N TYR A 194 18.43 2.07 4.94
CA TYR A 194 18.71 3.38 5.52
C TYR A 194 20.17 3.46 5.94
N ARG A 195 20.81 4.58 5.60
CA ARG A 195 22.13 4.94 6.13
C ARG A 195 21.94 5.98 7.23
N PHE A 196 22.57 5.74 8.37
CA PHE A 196 22.70 6.70 9.47
C PHE A 196 24.17 7.10 9.58
N GLU A 197 24.45 8.40 9.59
CA GLU A 197 25.81 8.94 9.62
C GLU A 197 25.94 10.12 10.57
N ARG A 198 27.07 10.16 11.28
CA ARG A 198 27.47 11.25 12.16
C ARG A 198 28.98 11.44 12.04
N SER A 199 29.43 12.66 11.69
CA SER A 199 30.84 12.94 11.39
C SER A 199 31.58 13.72 12.50
N ASN A 200 30.89 14.58 13.25
CA ASN A 200 31.45 15.25 14.43
C ASN A 200 30.82 14.60 15.66
N TYR A 201 31.52 14.40 16.76
CA TYR A 201 30.91 13.87 17.99
C TYR A 201 31.45 14.64 19.20
N GLY A 202 30.56 14.93 20.15
CA GLY A 202 30.89 15.45 21.46
C GLY A 202 30.90 14.37 22.54
N ASN A 203 31.32 14.76 23.74
CA ASN A 203 31.35 13.86 24.88
C ASN A 203 29.93 13.48 25.31
N SER A 204 29.75 12.21 25.70
CA SER A 204 28.49 11.69 26.25
C SER A 204 27.28 11.78 25.31
N GLU A 205 27.51 11.69 23.99
CA GLU A 205 26.43 11.58 23.01
C GLU A 205 25.82 10.16 23.02
N GLU A 206 24.49 10.08 22.94
CA GLU A 206 23.76 8.82 22.88
C GLU A 206 22.63 8.88 21.84
N ALA A 207 22.56 7.84 21.01
CA ALA A 207 21.47 7.61 20.09
C ALA A 207 21.17 6.12 19.99
N THR A 208 19.89 5.78 20.00
CA THR A 208 19.38 4.43 19.76
C THR A 208 18.64 4.43 18.42
N ILE A 209 19.15 3.66 17.47
CA ILE A 209 18.46 3.42 16.19
C ILE A 209 17.69 2.12 16.32
N THR A 210 16.36 2.19 16.19
CA THR A 210 15.49 1.01 16.15
C THR A 210 14.99 0.79 14.73
N ALA A 211 15.09 -0.44 14.24
CA ALA A 211 14.58 -0.86 12.95
C ALA A 211 13.65 -2.06 13.12
N SER A 212 12.70 -2.23 12.21
CA SER A 212 11.90 -3.45 12.14
C SER A 212 12.78 -4.59 11.66
N GLY A 213 12.86 -5.66 12.45
CA GLY A 213 13.50 -6.89 12.05
C GLY A 213 12.51 -7.80 11.30
N PRO A 214 13.01 -8.76 10.53
CA PRO A 214 14.42 -9.16 10.39
C PRO A 214 15.14 -8.32 9.33
N GLY A 215 16.34 -7.83 9.66
CA GLY A 215 17.16 -7.01 8.76
C GLY A 215 18.64 -7.11 9.12
N THR A 216 19.51 -6.79 8.17
CA THR A 216 20.96 -6.80 8.40
C THR A 216 21.43 -5.40 8.78
N MET A 217 22.03 -5.25 9.95
CA MET A 217 22.71 -4.04 10.35
C MET A 217 24.20 -4.18 10.02
N ARG A 218 24.75 -3.26 9.22
CA ARG A 218 26.17 -3.22 8.89
C ARG A 218 26.77 -1.91 9.39
N VAL A 219 27.77 -2.03 10.28
CA VAL A 219 28.59 -0.88 10.69
C VAL A 219 29.65 -0.65 9.62
N MET A 220 29.51 0.42 8.85
CA MET A 220 30.43 0.73 7.74
C MET A 220 31.72 1.42 8.22
N ARG A 221 31.62 2.20 9.30
CA ARG A 221 32.72 2.92 9.94
C ARG A 221 32.34 3.19 11.38
N PHE A 222 33.31 3.06 12.29
CA PHE A 222 33.16 3.41 13.68
C PHE A 222 34.52 3.94 14.15
N ASP A 223 34.61 5.24 14.35
CA ASP A 223 35.81 5.87 14.89
C ASP A 223 35.66 5.89 16.42
N THR A 224 36.64 5.36 17.14
CA THR A 224 36.73 5.46 18.60
C THR A 224 37.81 6.47 18.96
N GLU A 225 37.58 7.25 20.01
CA GLU A 225 38.64 8.02 20.67
C GLU A 225 39.65 7.09 21.36
#